data_AF-A0A961NCU6-F1
#
_entry.id   AF-A0A961NCU6-F1
#
_cell.length_a   1.000
_cell.length_b   1.000
_cell.length_c   1.000
_cell.angle_alpha   90.00
_cell.angle_beta   90.00
_cell.angle_gamma   90.00
#
_symmetry.space_group_name_H-M   'P 1'
#
loop_
_entity.id
_entity.type
_entity.pdbx_description
1 polymer ?
#
loop_
_entity_poly.entity_id
_entity_poly.type
_entity_poly.pdbx_seq_one_letter_code
_entity_poly.pdbx_strand_id
1 'polypeptide(L)'
;MGSRREVQGTAKGAEAARSAPKFIHLHAHSAYSLLEGALPLKKLVELAVADGQPALAVTDRNNLFGALEFSEAAAGKGLQPIMGIKLAIDFGTLYPEAERARGSLAEPMPSLVLLAMNEAGYGNLVRLSSRAFLGDISELPADDAPPSQDGDPAAGVTPLPGASQHHALTGPHVTLETLSRHAEGVICLTGAGEGPVNRLLERGETAAARALLQHLAGIFGDRLYVELQRHGSRDDPREERSEPHLLKLAYETELPLVATNQPFFAVREDFEAHDALRCIAEGVVVAAGDRMRLTPEHYFKSADEMAALFADLPEALENTVEIALRCAYRAPKRQPILPRFAQSSSDDGGARGDIQADAQVKAEAELLRRQAEEGLKERFEIFEPAPGFSREDYDKRLAHELSIIEQMGFPGYFLIVADFIGWAKSKDIPVGPGRGSGAGSLVAWALLITDIDPMRFSLLFERFLNPERVSMPDFDIDFCQERREEVIRYVQEKYGSDQVAQIITFGTLQARAVLRDVGRVLQMPYGQVDRIAKLVPANPANPVTL
;
A
#
# COMPACT_ATOMS: atom_id res chain seq x y z
N MET A 1 -55.67 -41.95 -22.81
CA MET A 1 -55.90 -40.70 -22.05
C MET A 1 -54.69 -40.47 -21.17
N GLY A 2 -53.98 -39.34 -21.35
CA GLY A 2 -52.76 -39.03 -20.59
C GLY A 2 -51.95 -37.96 -21.30
N SER A 3 -52.31 -36.70 -21.04
CA SER A 3 -51.88 -35.48 -21.71
C SER A 3 -50.39 -35.17 -21.60
N ARG A 4 -49.79 -34.74 -22.73
CA ARG A 4 -48.62 -33.86 -22.77
C ARG A 4 -48.89 -32.60 -21.94
N ARG A 5 -47.91 -32.13 -21.17
CA ARG A 5 -47.72 -30.72 -20.83
C ARG A 5 -46.25 -30.38 -20.96
N GLU A 6 -45.96 -29.58 -21.98
CA GLU A 6 -44.72 -28.84 -22.17
C GLU A 6 -44.59 -27.82 -21.03
N VAL A 7 -43.42 -27.78 -20.40
CA VAL A 7 -43.04 -26.70 -19.50
C VAL A 7 -42.38 -25.62 -20.35
N GLN A 8 -43.17 -24.63 -20.78
CA GLN A 8 -42.66 -23.36 -21.24
C GLN A 8 -42.13 -22.58 -20.03
N GLY A 9 -40.81 -22.62 -19.83
CA GLY A 9 -40.08 -21.72 -18.95
C GLY A 9 -39.57 -20.52 -19.75
N THR A 10 -40.10 -19.34 -19.46
CA THR A 10 -39.77 -18.06 -20.07
C THR A 10 -38.33 -17.64 -19.75
N ALA A 11 -37.39 -17.96 -20.63
CA ALA A 11 -36.09 -17.28 -20.72
C ALA A 11 -36.22 -16.08 -21.68
N LYS A 12 -36.96 -15.05 -21.26
CA LYS A 12 -37.00 -13.74 -21.92
C LYS A 12 -36.83 -12.67 -20.84
N GLY A 13 -35.58 -12.36 -20.53
CA GLY A 13 -35.25 -11.24 -19.63
C GLY A 13 -33.96 -11.44 -18.86
N ALA A 14 -32.81 -11.51 -19.53
CA ALA A 14 -31.49 -11.26 -18.91
C ALA A 14 -30.35 -11.09 -19.94
N GLU A 15 -30.64 -10.57 -21.13
CA GLU A 15 -29.58 -10.21 -22.09
C GLU A 15 -29.85 -8.80 -22.60
N ALA A 16 -29.81 -7.83 -21.69
CA ALA A 16 -29.48 -6.48 -22.10
C ALA A 16 -28.05 -6.57 -22.63
N ALA A 17 -27.87 -6.39 -23.93
CA ALA A 17 -26.56 -6.27 -24.55
C ALA A 17 -25.76 -5.24 -23.73
N ARG A 18 -24.76 -5.70 -22.97
CA ARG A 18 -23.84 -4.79 -22.27
C ARG A 18 -23.13 -4.00 -23.37
N SER A 19 -23.46 -2.73 -23.51
CA SER A 19 -22.72 -1.82 -24.39
C SER A 19 -21.25 -1.85 -23.97
N ALA A 20 -20.34 -1.80 -24.94
CA ALA A 20 -18.91 -1.71 -24.67
C ALA A 20 -18.63 -0.55 -23.68
N PRO A 21 -17.72 -0.73 -22.71
CA PRO A 21 -17.38 0.33 -21.76
C PRO A 21 -16.86 1.55 -22.52
N LYS A 22 -17.37 2.73 -22.18
CA LYS A 22 -17.01 3.98 -22.86
C LYS A 22 -15.72 4.60 -22.33
N PHE A 23 -15.41 4.35 -21.06
CA PHE A 23 -14.29 4.95 -20.35
C PHE A 23 -14.03 4.20 -19.03
N ILE A 24 -12.77 4.19 -18.60
CA ILE A 24 -12.32 3.64 -17.31
C ILE A 24 -11.36 4.65 -16.68
N HIS A 25 -11.57 5.00 -15.40
CA HIS A 25 -10.61 5.82 -14.66
C HIS A 25 -9.29 5.06 -14.42
N LEU A 26 -8.20 5.54 -15.02
CA LEU A 26 -6.85 4.97 -14.89
C LEU A 26 -5.88 5.80 -14.04
N HIS A 27 -6.30 6.97 -13.61
CA HIS A 27 -5.55 7.86 -12.72
C HIS A 27 -6.56 8.44 -11.74
N ALA A 28 -6.53 7.99 -10.49
CA ALA A 28 -7.44 8.44 -9.43
C ALA A 28 -6.76 8.40 -8.07
N HIS A 29 -7.04 9.41 -7.24
CA HIS A 29 -6.46 9.54 -5.91
C HIS A 29 -7.47 9.18 -4.83
N SER A 30 -7.03 8.37 -3.88
CA SER A 30 -7.77 8.09 -2.65
C SER A 30 -7.28 8.98 -1.52
N ALA A 31 -7.93 8.88 -0.36
CA ALA A 31 -7.49 9.52 0.88
C ALA A 31 -6.08 9.05 1.34
N TYR A 32 -5.52 7.98 0.76
CA TYR A 32 -4.15 7.56 0.98
C TYR A 32 -3.10 8.38 0.20
N SER A 33 -3.53 9.21 -0.75
CA SER A 33 -2.76 10.39 -1.14
C SER A 33 -2.90 11.44 -0.03
N LEU A 34 -2.11 11.29 1.02
CA LEU A 34 -2.30 11.96 2.30
C LEU A 34 -2.42 13.48 2.16
N LEU A 35 -3.54 14.03 2.63
CA LEU A 35 -3.88 15.46 2.55
C LEU A 35 -3.94 16.03 1.11
N GLU A 36 -4.04 15.17 0.11
CA GLU A 36 -4.19 15.50 -1.30
C GLU A 36 -5.49 14.93 -1.88
N GLY A 37 -5.79 13.65 -1.66
CA GLY A 37 -7.08 13.05 -2.01
C GLY A 37 -8.10 13.15 -0.88
N ALA A 38 -9.36 13.40 -1.22
CA ALA A 38 -10.47 13.44 -0.26
C ALA A 38 -11.37 12.19 -0.29
N LEU A 39 -11.15 11.29 -1.25
CA LEU A 39 -12.05 10.15 -1.48
C LEU A 39 -11.60 8.88 -0.75
N PRO A 40 -12.41 8.32 0.17
CA PRO A 40 -12.17 6.98 0.69
C PRO A 40 -12.25 5.92 -0.42
N LEU A 41 -11.45 4.86 -0.33
CA LEU A 41 -11.43 3.78 -1.33
C LEU A 41 -12.81 3.18 -1.60
N LYS A 42 -13.59 2.93 -0.54
CA LYS A 42 -14.96 2.42 -0.68
C LYS A 42 -15.84 3.34 -1.51
N LYS A 43 -15.69 4.67 -1.35
CA LYS A 43 -16.46 5.66 -2.10
C LYS A 43 -16.07 5.68 -3.58
N LEU A 44 -14.77 5.60 -3.89
CA LEU A 44 -14.28 5.45 -5.26
C LEU A 44 -14.88 4.22 -5.96
N VAL A 45 -14.86 3.07 -5.28
CA VAL A 45 -15.46 1.82 -5.79
C VAL A 45 -16.97 1.97 -6.00
N GLU A 46 -17.68 2.59 -5.05
CA GLU A 46 -19.12 2.85 -5.17
C GLU A 46 -19.46 3.74 -6.37
N LEU A 47 -18.69 4.80 -6.61
CA LEU A 47 -18.89 5.70 -7.75
C LEU A 47 -18.66 4.98 -9.08
N ALA A 48 -17.56 4.23 -9.21
CA ALA A 48 -17.26 3.46 -10.43
C ALA A 48 -18.34 2.40 -10.72
N VAL A 49 -18.81 1.68 -9.68
CA VAL A 49 -19.87 0.67 -9.81
C VAL A 49 -21.20 1.32 -10.17
N ALA A 50 -21.55 2.46 -9.57
CA ALA A 50 -22.77 3.19 -9.88
C ALA A 50 -22.79 3.71 -11.32
N ASP A 51 -21.62 4.07 -11.86
CA ASP A 51 -21.43 4.49 -13.26
C ASP A 51 -21.34 3.30 -14.24
N GLY A 52 -21.34 2.06 -13.74
CA GLY A 52 -21.25 0.87 -14.59
C GLY A 52 -19.87 0.63 -15.21
N GLN A 53 -18.81 1.24 -14.67
CA GLN A 53 -17.44 0.98 -15.13
C GLN A 53 -17.02 -0.44 -14.74
N PRO A 54 -16.33 -1.19 -15.62
CA PRO A 54 -15.91 -2.56 -15.34
C PRO A 54 -14.63 -2.66 -14.52
N ALA A 55 -13.82 -1.60 -14.51
CA ALA A 55 -12.55 -1.52 -13.78
C ALA A 55 -12.33 -0.12 -13.21
N LEU A 56 -11.36 0.00 -12.30
CA LEU A 56 -10.89 1.27 -11.76
C LEU A 56 -9.42 1.12 -11.37
N ALA A 57 -8.59 2.11 -11.71
CA ALA A 57 -7.25 2.24 -11.14
C ALA A 57 -7.25 3.23 -9.97
N VAL A 58 -6.47 2.91 -8.95
CA VAL A 58 -6.10 3.85 -7.89
C VAL A 58 -4.59 4.04 -7.96
N THR A 59 -4.16 5.30 -8.02
CA THR A 59 -2.78 5.72 -8.31
C THR A 59 -2.35 6.77 -7.29
N ASP A 60 -2.33 6.37 -6.02
CA ASP A 60 -1.96 7.28 -4.93
C ASP A 60 -0.51 7.78 -5.04
N ARG A 61 -0.23 8.96 -4.47
CA ARG A 61 1.05 9.63 -4.63
C ARG A 61 2.16 8.92 -3.86
N ASN A 62 3.16 8.43 -4.56
CA ASN A 62 4.36 7.74 -4.07
C ASN A 62 4.12 6.48 -3.21
N ASN A 63 2.88 6.02 -3.07
CA ASN A 63 2.55 4.95 -2.14
C ASN A 63 1.52 3.95 -2.68
N LEU A 64 1.48 2.80 -2.02
CA LEU A 64 0.50 1.73 -2.22
C LEU A 64 -0.22 1.39 -0.90
N PHE A 65 -0.38 2.36 0.01
CA PHE A 65 -0.90 2.13 1.36
C PHE A 65 -2.28 1.44 1.36
N GLY A 66 -3.14 1.87 0.44
CA GLY A 66 -4.50 1.36 0.29
C GLY A 66 -4.63 0.13 -0.62
N ALA A 67 -3.54 -0.43 -1.16
CA ALA A 67 -3.62 -1.41 -2.26
C ALA A 67 -4.41 -2.68 -1.91
N LEU A 68 -4.19 -3.26 -0.72
CA LEU A 68 -4.92 -4.45 -0.28
C LEU A 68 -6.40 -4.14 0.02
N GLU A 69 -6.69 -3.04 0.73
CA GLU A 69 -8.07 -2.62 1.01
C GLU A 69 -8.84 -2.36 -0.29
N PHE A 70 -8.22 -1.68 -1.25
CA PHE A 70 -8.80 -1.41 -2.56
C PHE A 70 -9.08 -2.70 -3.34
N SER A 71 -8.09 -3.60 -3.38
CA SER A 71 -8.21 -4.91 -4.04
C SER A 71 -9.36 -5.75 -3.48
N GLU A 72 -9.54 -5.79 -2.15
CA GLU A 72 -10.64 -6.51 -1.52
C GLU A 72 -11.99 -5.80 -1.75
N ALA A 73 -12.05 -4.47 -1.62
CA ALA A 73 -13.27 -3.69 -1.78
C ALA A 73 -13.82 -3.74 -3.22
N ALA A 74 -12.96 -3.52 -4.22
CA ALA A 74 -13.35 -3.52 -5.63
C ALA A 74 -13.81 -4.91 -6.09
N ALA A 75 -13.00 -5.94 -5.82
CA ALA A 75 -13.33 -7.30 -6.21
C ALA A 75 -14.60 -7.83 -5.51
N GLY A 76 -14.81 -7.45 -4.24
CA GLY A 76 -16.04 -7.76 -3.52
C GLY A 76 -17.31 -7.15 -4.14
N LYS A 77 -17.16 -6.16 -5.01
CA LYS A 77 -18.25 -5.52 -5.77
C LYS A 77 -18.27 -5.91 -7.25
N GLY A 78 -17.41 -6.82 -7.68
CA GLY A 78 -17.30 -7.24 -9.09
C GLY A 78 -16.65 -6.21 -10.00
N LEU A 79 -15.98 -5.20 -9.44
CA LEU A 79 -15.18 -4.21 -10.16
C LEU A 79 -13.73 -4.73 -10.25
N GLN A 80 -13.12 -4.70 -11.43
CA GLN A 80 -11.71 -5.07 -11.60
C GLN A 80 -10.80 -3.97 -11.00
N PRO A 81 -10.01 -4.27 -9.95
CA PRO A 81 -9.05 -3.32 -9.43
C PRO A 81 -7.77 -3.32 -10.28
N ILE A 82 -7.31 -2.13 -10.67
CA ILE A 82 -6.02 -1.91 -11.33
C ILE A 82 -5.07 -1.26 -10.32
N MET A 83 -3.98 -1.95 -9.99
CA MET A 83 -2.99 -1.43 -9.04
C MET A 83 -2.11 -0.40 -9.73
N GLY A 84 -1.99 0.79 -9.16
CA GLY A 84 -1.13 1.83 -9.69
C GLY A 84 -0.56 2.76 -8.64
N ILE A 85 0.34 3.62 -9.08
CA ILE A 85 1.04 4.61 -8.26
C ILE A 85 1.36 5.83 -9.12
N LYS A 86 1.13 7.04 -8.59
CA LYS A 86 1.70 8.26 -9.17
C LYS A 86 3.04 8.51 -8.51
N LEU A 87 4.13 8.26 -9.22
CA LEU A 87 5.48 8.23 -8.68
C LEU A 87 6.27 9.47 -9.11
N ALA A 88 6.83 10.19 -8.13
CA ALA A 88 7.77 11.27 -8.38
C ALA A 88 9.11 10.71 -8.88
N ILE A 89 9.62 11.28 -9.97
CA ILE A 89 10.85 10.84 -10.61
C ILE A 89 11.87 11.99 -10.62
N ASP A 90 13.09 11.68 -10.20
CA ASP A 90 14.25 12.53 -10.40
C ASP A 90 14.79 12.35 -11.82
N PHE A 91 14.65 13.41 -12.62
CA PHE A 91 15.19 13.51 -13.98
C PHE A 91 16.54 14.26 -14.02
N GLY A 92 17.21 14.44 -12.88
CA GLY A 92 18.46 15.18 -12.76
C GLY A 92 18.30 16.64 -13.17
N THR A 93 19.24 17.14 -13.98
CA THR A 93 19.29 18.55 -14.36
C THR A 93 18.23 18.99 -15.38
N LEU A 94 17.33 18.09 -15.82
CA LEU A 94 16.21 18.47 -16.69
C LEU A 94 15.21 19.40 -15.99
N TYR A 95 15.11 19.33 -14.65
CA TYR A 95 14.19 20.18 -13.87
C TYR A 95 14.92 20.85 -12.70
N PRO A 96 15.74 21.88 -12.97
CA PRO A 96 16.51 22.58 -11.94
C PRO A 96 15.64 23.31 -10.90
N GLU A 97 14.35 23.51 -11.18
CA GLU A 97 13.40 24.07 -10.23
C GLU A 97 13.01 23.10 -9.12
N ALA A 98 13.08 21.78 -9.37
CA ALA A 98 12.87 20.76 -8.34
C ALA A 98 13.94 20.84 -7.23
N GLU A 99 15.12 21.39 -7.54
CA GLU A 99 16.23 21.62 -6.59
C GLU A 99 15.94 22.74 -5.58
N ARG A 100 15.12 23.73 -5.97
CA ARG A 100 14.87 24.94 -5.16
C ARG A 100 13.72 24.77 -4.18
N ALA A 101 13.10 23.60 -4.17
CA ALA A 101 11.95 23.27 -3.36
C ALA A 101 12.28 23.17 -1.86
N ARG A 102 12.40 24.32 -1.18
CA ARG A 102 12.31 24.42 0.29
C ARG A 102 11.03 25.17 0.67
N GLY A 103 10.08 24.45 1.27
CA GLY A 103 8.85 25.03 1.82
C GLY A 103 7.58 24.64 1.05
N SER A 104 6.43 25.12 1.53
CA SER A 104 5.08 24.76 1.04
C SER A 104 4.67 25.38 -0.30
N LEU A 105 5.55 26.16 -0.93
CA LEU A 105 5.29 26.87 -2.20
C LEU A 105 6.10 26.32 -3.39
N ALA A 106 6.80 25.20 -3.20
CA ALA A 106 7.58 24.59 -4.27
C ALA A 106 6.71 23.76 -5.21
N GLU A 107 6.94 23.87 -6.52
CA GLU A 107 6.31 22.95 -7.45
C GLU A 107 6.69 21.51 -7.12
N PRO A 108 5.72 20.58 -7.08
CA PRO A 108 6.02 19.18 -6.81
C PRO A 108 6.91 18.61 -7.90
N MET A 109 7.75 17.62 -7.57
CA MET A 109 8.57 16.92 -8.56
C MET A 109 7.72 16.36 -9.71
N PRO A 110 8.25 16.35 -10.96
CA PRO A 110 7.58 15.69 -12.07
C PRO A 110 7.26 14.25 -11.73
N SER A 111 6.06 13.81 -12.08
CA SER A 111 5.57 12.47 -11.71
C SER A 111 5.06 11.71 -12.92
N LEU A 112 5.21 10.39 -12.91
CA LEU A 112 4.63 9.47 -13.88
C LEU A 112 3.54 8.63 -13.21
N VAL A 113 2.56 8.18 -13.98
CA VAL A 113 1.54 7.25 -13.49
C VAL A 113 1.92 5.85 -13.94
N LEU A 114 2.08 4.94 -13.00
CA LEU A 114 2.54 3.57 -13.26
C LEU A 114 1.43 2.59 -12.87
N LEU A 115 1.10 1.65 -13.76
CA LEU A 115 0.05 0.65 -13.57
C LEU A 115 0.63 -0.76 -13.70
N ALA A 116 0.27 -1.66 -12.78
CA ALA A 116 0.73 -3.04 -12.81
C ALA A 116 -0.12 -3.88 -13.77
N MET A 117 0.53 -4.47 -14.78
CA MET A 117 -0.13 -5.40 -15.71
C MET A 117 -0.35 -6.78 -15.09
N ASN A 118 0.64 -7.25 -14.33
CA ASN A 118 0.75 -8.61 -13.84
C ASN A 118 1.44 -8.65 -12.46
N GLU A 119 1.69 -9.86 -11.93
CA GLU A 119 2.35 -10.04 -10.63
C GLU A 119 3.75 -9.41 -10.58
N ALA A 120 4.55 -9.57 -11.64
CA ALA A 120 5.89 -8.99 -11.73
C ALA A 120 5.82 -7.46 -11.68
N GLY A 121 4.90 -6.86 -12.46
CA GLY A 121 4.63 -5.43 -12.45
C GLY A 121 4.22 -4.92 -11.07
N TYR A 122 3.34 -5.62 -10.37
CA TYR A 122 2.94 -5.25 -9.01
C TYR A 122 4.12 -5.32 -8.04
N GLY A 123 4.94 -6.38 -8.10
CA GLY A 123 6.17 -6.50 -7.31
C GLY A 123 7.14 -5.34 -7.60
N ASN A 124 7.25 -4.90 -8.85
CA ASN A 124 8.04 -3.74 -9.22
C ASN A 124 7.46 -2.43 -8.67
N LEU A 125 6.15 -2.21 -8.68
CA LEU A 125 5.54 -1.05 -8.04
C LEU A 125 5.79 -1.01 -6.53
N VAL A 126 5.74 -2.16 -5.86
CA VAL A 126 6.08 -2.27 -4.43
C VAL A 126 7.53 -1.86 -4.18
N ARG A 127 8.49 -2.37 -4.97
CA ARG A 127 9.91 -2.00 -4.87
C ARG A 127 10.13 -0.51 -5.13
N LEU A 128 9.51 0.04 -6.17
CA LEU A 128 9.60 1.46 -6.50
C LEU A 128 9.04 2.34 -5.39
N SER A 129 7.90 1.97 -4.79
CA SER A 129 7.35 2.69 -3.64
C SER A 129 8.31 2.63 -2.44
N SER A 130 8.87 1.45 -2.12
CA SER A 130 9.88 1.32 -1.05
C SER A 130 11.12 2.17 -1.31
N ARG A 131 11.69 2.12 -2.53
CA ARG A 131 12.86 2.91 -2.93
C ARG A 131 12.58 4.40 -2.85
N ALA A 132 11.36 4.84 -3.16
CA ALA A 132 10.99 6.25 -3.05
C ALA A 132 11.17 6.81 -1.63
N PHE A 133 10.91 6.00 -0.60
CA PHE A 133 11.07 6.41 0.80
C PHE A 133 12.45 6.10 1.39
N LEU A 134 13.13 5.06 0.90
CA LEU A 134 14.40 4.58 1.46
C LEU A 134 15.64 5.12 0.72
N GLY A 135 15.50 5.60 -0.51
CA GLY A 135 16.61 6.00 -1.39
C GLY A 135 17.13 4.88 -2.30
N ASP A 136 18.00 5.26 -3.23
CA ASP A 136 18.62 4.35 -4.21
C ASP A 136 19.79 3.52 -3.67
N ILE A 137 20.05 2.40 -4.35
CA ILE A 137 20.79 1.19 -3.91
C ILE A 137 22.32 1.39 -3.69
N SER A 138 22.82 2.60 -3.49
CA SER A 138 24.22 2.75 -3.05
C SER A 138 24.41 2.45 -1.55
N GLU A 139 23.33 2.23 -0.79
CA GLU A 139 23.38 2.11 0.68
C GLU A 139 22.71 0.85 1.28
N LEU A 140 22.27 -0.14 0.48
CA LEU A 140 21.68 -1.39 0.98
C LEU A 140 22.30 -2.66 0.33
N PRO A 141 22.37 -3.80 1.04
CA PRO A 141 23.13 -4.99 0.63
C PRO A 141 22.58 -5.68 -0.65
N ALA A 142 23.49 -6.39 -1.33
CA ALA A 142 23.40 -6.84 -2.72
C ALA A 142 22.26 -7.84 -3.09
N ASP A 143 21.52 -8.37 -2.11
CA ASP A 143 20.50 -9.41 -2.33
C ASP A 143 19.17 -8.87 -2.89
N ASP A 144 19.01 -7.55 -2.94
CA ASP A 144 17.87 -6.86 -3.57
C ASP A 144 18.01 -6.70 -5.10
N ALA A 145 19.13 -7.14 -5.68
CA ALA A 145 19.30 -7.13 -7.12
C ALA A 145 18.29 -8.12 -7.75
N PRO A 146 17.47 -7.70 -8.73
CA PRO A 146 16.61 -8.63 -9.44
C PRO A 146 17.47 -9.77 -10.03
N PRO A 147 16.91 -10.98 -10.19
CA PRO A 147 17.64 -12.09 -10.80
C PRO A 147 18.20 -11.61 -12.14
N SER A 148 19.51 -11.72 -12.31
CA SER A 148 20.18 -11.43 -13.58
C SER A 148 19.70 -12.44 -14.61
N GLN A 149 18.65 -12.10 -15.33
CA GLN A 149 18.26 -12.75 -16.57
C GLN A 149 18.27 -11.69 -17.67
N ASP A 150 19.22 -11.88 -18.59
CA ASP A 150 19.36 -11.29 -19.93
C ASP A 150 18.81 -9.87 -20.17
N GLY A 151 19.75 -8.92 -20.20
CA GLY A 151 19.57 -7.58 -20.75
C GLY A 151 19.13 -6.55 -19.72
N ASP A 152 20.04 -5.65 -19.33
CA ASP A 152 19.65 -4.39 -18.73
C ASP A 152 18.67 -3.69 -19.71
N PRO A 153 17.41 -3.41 -19.33
CA PRO A 153 16.47 -2.71 -20.22
C PRO A 153 16.97 -1.31 -20.60
N ALA A 154 17.93 -0.74 -19.85
CA ALA A 154 18.63 0.49 -20.22
C ALA A 154 19.82 0.26 -21.18
N ALA A 155 20.31 -0.98 -21.37
CA ALA A 155 21.40 -1.32 -22.30
C ALA A 155 20.94 -1.27 -23.76
N GLY A 156 20.69 -0.06 -24.22
CA GLY A 156 20.16 0.24 -25.56
C GLY A 156 19.39 1.56 -25.61
N VAL A 157 18.98 2.10 -24.47
CA VAL A 157 18.29 3.39 -24.39
C VAL A 157 19.33 4.52 -24.44
N THR A 158 19.14 5.48 -25.35
CA THR A 158 20.04 6.63 -25.44
C THR A 158 19.96 7.46 -24.15
N PRO A 159 21.08 7.76 -23.48
CA PRO A 159 21.07 8.53 -22.23
C PRO A 159 20.38 9.87 -22.42
N LEU A 160 19.48 10.22 -21.49
CA LEU A 160 18.90 11.55 -21.42
C LEU A 160 19.98 12.57 -20.99
N PRO A 161 20.23 13.64 -21.76
CA PRO A 161 21.19 14.67 -21.36
C PRO A 161 20.80 15.28 -20.01
N GLY A 162 21.66 15.15 -19.00
CA GLY A 162 21.44 15.71 -17.65
C GLY A 162 20.89 14.76 -16.59
N ALA A 163 20.48 13.53 -16.94
CA ALA A 163 19.87 12.58 -16.01
C ALA A 163 20.83 11.95 -14.98
N SER A 164 22.15 12.07 -15.19
CA SER A 164 23.18 11.39 -14.36
C SER A 164 23.79 12.28 -13.26
N GLN A 165 23.28 13.50 -13.07
CA GLN A 165 23.76 14.41 -12.02
C GLN A 165 22.61 14.63 -11.02
N HIS A 166 22.73 14.00 -9.85
CA HIS A 166 21.72 14.03 -8.79
C HIS A 166 22.00 15.16 -7.80
N HIS A 167 20.94 15.86 -7.41
CA HIS A 167 20.97 16.93 -6.42
C HIS A 167 20.19 16.53 -5.16
N ALA A 168 20.38 17.25 -4.05
CA ALA A 168 19.69 16.97 -2.79
C ALA A 168 18.21 17.37 -2.87
N LEU A 169 17.37 16.46 -3.39
CA LEU A 169 15.92 16.61 -3.49
C LEU A 169 15.23 16.33 -2.15
N THR A 170 14.00 16.84 -1.98
CA THR A 170 13.19 16.62 -0.77
C THR A 170 11.90 15.88 -1.10
N GLY A 171 11.51 14.95 -0.21
CA GLY A 171 10.32 14.10 -0.37
C GLY A 171 10.60 12.78 -1.12
N PRO A 172 9.64 11.84 -1.11
CA PRO A 172 9.85 10.53 -1.70
C PRO A 172 9.94 10.59 -3.23
N HIS A 173 10.97 9.98 -3.81
CA HIS A 173 11.21 9.93 -5.26
C HIS A 173 12.18 8.80 -5.63
N VAL A 174 12.17 8.40 -6.89
CA VAL A 174 13.18 7.49 -7.47
C VAL A 174 13.90 8.14 -8.63
N THR A 175 15.10 7.69 -8.94
CA THR A 175 15.79 8.11 -10.17
C THR A 175 15.19 7.43 -11.40
N LEU A 176 15.45 8.02 -12.57
CA LEU A 176 15.09 7.39 -13.85
C LEU A 176 15.79 6.03 -14.06
N GLU A 177 17.00 5.85 -13.52
CA GLU A 177 17.74 4.59 -13.55
C GLU A 177 17.01 3.49 -12.76
N THR A 178 16.59 3.80 -11.55
CA THR A 178 15.80 2.87 -10.73
C THR A 178 14.44 2.58 -11.33
N LEU A 179 13.78 3.57 -11.95
CA LEU A 179 12.56 3.33 -12.72
C LEU A 179 12.79 2.31 -13.84
N SER A 180 13.86 2.48 -14.62
CA SER A 180 14.19 1.61 -15.75
C SER A 180 14.40 0.14 -15.32
N ARG A 181 15.12 -0.08 -14.20
CA ARG A 181 15.36 -1.42 -13.64
C ARG A 181 14.10 -2.16 -13.20
N HIS A 182 13.05 -1.42 -12.86
CA HIS A 182 11.77 -1.96 -12.40
C HIS A 182 10.63 -1.72 -13.40
N ALA A 183 10.96 -1.53 -14.69
CA ALA A 183 9.96 -1.24 -15.70
C ALA A 183 9.18 -2.47 -16.14
N GLU A 184 9.67 -3.70 -15.97
CA GLU A 184 9.01 -4.93 -16.44
C GLU A 184 7.59 -5.09 -15.86
N GLY A 185 6.61 -5.45 -16.69
CA GLY A 185 5.22 -5.67 -16.28
C GLY A 185 4.45 -4.40 -15.86
N VAL A 186 5.03 -3.22 -16.06
CA VAL A 186 4.44 -1.92 -15.72
C VAL A 186 4.03 -1.14 -16.98
N ILE A 187 2.83 -0.57 -16.99
CA ILE A 187 2.38 0.45 -17.95
C ILE A 187 2.67 1.85 -17.38
N CYS A 188 3.13 2.77 -18.23
CA CYS A 188 3.43 4.14 -17.86
C CYS A 188 2.50 5.10 -18.61
N LEU A 189 1.85 6.01 -17.88
CA LEU A 189 1.19 7.19 -18.42
C LEU A 189 2.06 8.42 -18.09
N THR A 190 2.13 9.38 -19.02
CA THR A 190 3.09 10.50 -18.93
C THR A 190 2.82 11.51 -17.81
N GLY A 191 1.74 11.38 -17.03
CA GLY A 191 1.46 12.19 -15.83
C GLY A 191 0.66 13.47 -16.08
N ALA A 192 0.12 13.65 -17.30
CA ALA A 192 -0.64 14.83 -17.74
C ALA A 192 0.01 16.17 -17.32
N GLY A 193 -0.76 17.12 -16.76
CA GLY A 193 -0.27 18.46 -16.41
C GLY A 193 0.88 18.49 -15.40
N GLU A 194 0.94 17.53 -14.47
CA GLU A 194 2.08 17.39 -13.55
C GLU A 194 3.24 16.58 -14.13
N GLY A 195 3.02 15.98 -15.30
CA GLY A 195 3.94 15.11 -16.00
C GLY A 195 5.16 15.84 -16.54
N PRO A 196 6.31 15.16 -16.63
CA PRO A 196 7.57 15.78 -17.05
C PRO A 196 7.48 16.34 -18.49
N VAL A 197 6.79 15.65 -19.40
CA VAL A 197 6.66 16.07 -20.80
C VAL A 197 5.87 17.38 -20.93
N ASN A 198 4.70 17.49 -20.29
CA ASN A 198 3.88 18.70 -20.34
C ASN A 198 4.62 19.91 -19.76
N ARG A 199 5.34 19.75 -18.65
CA ARG A 199 6.13 20.84 -18.07
C ARG A 199 7.22 21.37 -19.00
N LEU A 200 7.89 20.50 -19.76
CA LEU A 200 8.86 20.94 -20.77
C LEU A 200 8.18 21.69 -21.91
N LEU A 201 7.00 21.22 -22.34
CA LEU A 201 6.20 21.91 -23.37
C LEU A 201 5.72 23.28 -22.91
N GLU A 202 5.31 23.42 -21.66
CA GLU A 202 4.91 24.71 -21.06
C GLU A 202 6.05 25.72 -21.02
N ARG A 203 7.30 25.24 -20.84
CA ARG A 203 8.52 26.05 -20.93
C ARG A 203 8.97 26.33 -22.37
N GLY A 204 8.29 25.76 -23.38
CA GLY A 204 8.65 25.88 -24.79
C GLY A 204 9.81 24.97 -25.22
N GLU A 205 10.25 24.05 -24.37
CA GLU A 205 11.40 23.16 -24.59
C GLU A 205 11.02 21.90 -25.38
N THR A 206 10.46 22.08 -26.58
CA THR A 206 9.89 20.97 -27.39
C THR A 206 10.91 19.88 -27.74
N ALA A 207 12.18 20.26 -27.97
CA ALA A 207 13.24 19.29 -28.26
C ALA A 207 13.57 18.39 -27.06
N ALA A 208 13.60 18.96 -25.85
CA ALA A 208 13.79 18.20 -24.61
C ALA A 208 12.58 17.30 -24.34
N ALA A 209 11.35 17.81 -24.53
CA ALA A 209 10.13 17.03 -24.41
C ALA A 209 10.11 15.80 -25.34
N ARG A 210 10.53 15.98 -26.60
CA ARG A 210 10.67 14.86 -27.55
C ARG A 210 11.71 13.85 -27.09
N ALA A 211 12.90 14.31 -26.69
CA ALA A 211 13.98 13.43 -26.24
C ALA A 211 13.55 12.60 -25.02
N LEU A 212 12.83 13.22 -24.08
CA LEU A 212 12.27 12.54 -22.92
C LEU A 212 11.22 11.50 -23.31
N LEU A 213 10.27 11.83 -24.19
CA LEU A 213 9.29 10.87 -24.67
C LEU A 213 9.95 9.66 -25.35
N GLN A 214 10.96 9.89 -26.19
CA GLN A 214 11.71 8.82 -26.85
C GLN A 214 12.48 7.95 -25.85
N HIS A 215 13.05 8.55 -24.81
CA HIS A 215 13.73 7.80 -23.75
C HIS A 215 12.75 6.94 -22.95
N LEU A 216 11.60 7.50 -22.55
CA LEU A 216 10.54 6.73 -21.87
C LEU A 216 10.00 5.62 -22.77
N ALA A 217 9.87 5.86 -24.08
CA ALA A 217 9.47 4.85 -25.05
C ALA A 217 10.52 3.71 -25.14
N GLY A 218 11.80 4.02 -24.99
CA GLY A 218 12.86 3.02 -24.88
C GLY A 218 12.74 2.12 -23.64
N ILE A 219 12.25 2.65 -22.52
CA ILE A 219 12.08 1.91 -21.26
C ILE A 219 10.80 1.04 -21.30
N PHE A 220 9.67 1.63 -21.70
CA PHE A 220 8.36 1.00 -21.58
C PHE A 220 7.90 0.31 -22.88
N GLY A 221 8.47 0.66 -24.03
CA GLY A 221 8.07 0.11 -25.32
C GLY A 221 6.61 0.44 -25.65
N ASP A 222 5.84 -0.60 -25.98
CA ASP A 222 4.40 -0.54 -26.24
C ASP A 222 3.53 -0.32 -24.98
N ARG A 223 4.16 -0.06 -23.83
CA ARG A 223 3.50 0.18 -22.54
C ARG A 223 3.57 1.64 -22.09
N LEU A 224 3.98 2.55 -22.98
CA LEU A 224 3.96 3.99 -22.75
C LEU A 224 2.74 4.62 -23.42
N TYR A 225 1.99 5.41 -22.67
CA TYR A 225 0.83 6.16 -23.17
C TYR A 225 0.98 7.64 -22.83
N VAL A 226 0.69 8.49 -23.81
CA VAL A 226 0.65 9.94 -23.63
C VAL A 226 -0.68 10.32 -23.01
N GLU A 227 -0.62 10.77 -21.76
CA GLU A 227 -1.78 11.05 -20.93
C GLU A 227 -2.35 12.46 -21.20
N LEU A 228 -3.66 12.52 -21.44
CA LEU A 228 -4.42 13.74 -21.65
C LEU A 228 -5.47 13.92 -20.56
N GLN A 229 -5.58 15.15 -20.07
CA GLN A 229 -6.59 15.60 -19.12
C GLN A 229 -7.18 16.91 -19.63
N ARG A 230 -8.47 17.12 -19.39
CA ARG A 230 -9.20 18.30 -19.86
C ARG A 230 -10.10 18.84 -18.75
N HIS A 231 -9.55 19.71 -17.93
CA HIS A 231 -10.27 20.37 -16.84
C HIS A 231 -10.82 21.74 -17.23
N GLY A 232 -10.50 22.25 -18.43
CA GLY A 232 -11.20 23.34 -19.11
C GLY A 232 -11.42 24.62 -18.29
N SER A 233 -10.54 24.91 -17.33
CA SER A 233 -10.75 26.02 -16.40
C SER A 233 -9.95 27.25 -16.81
N ARG A 234 -10.57 28.42 -16.71
CA ARG A 234 -9.89 29.71 -16.89
C ARG A 234 -8.71 29.89 -15.92
N ASP A 235 -8.79 29.25 -14.76
CA ASP A 235 -7.84 29.42 -13.65
C ASP A 235 -6.58 28.57 -13.83
N ASP A 236 -6.66 27.49 -14.62
CA ASP A 236 -5.52 26.65 -15.00
C ASP A 236 -5.54 26.26 -16.50
N PRO A 237 -5.04 27.14 -17.40
CA PRO A 237 -5.01 26.87 -18.83
C PRO A 237 -3.73 26.12 -19.25
N ARG A 238 -3.06 25.41 -18.35
CA ARG A 238 -1.84 24.64 -18.66
C ARG A 238 -2.10 23.50 -19.63
N GLU A 239 -3.18 22.77 -19.41
CA GLU A 239 -3.62 21.66 -20.27
C GLU A 239 -3.95 22.15 -21.68
N GLU A 240 -4.80 23.17 -21.80
CA GLU A 240 -5.19 23.74 -23.11
C GLU A 240 -4.00 24.27 -23.91
N ARG A 241 -2.96 24.80 -23.24
CA ARG A 241 -1.75 25.31 -23.89
C ARG A 241 -0.78 24.21 -24.34
N SER A 242 -0.64 23.15 -23.52
CA SER A 242 0.31 22.06 -23.78
C SER A 242 -0.26 21.00 -24.72
N GLU A 243 -1.58 20.74 -24.70
CA GLU A 243 -2.23 19.66 -25.43
C GLU A 243 -1.94 19.65 -26.95
N PRO A 244 -2.04 20.76 -27.71
CA PRO A 244 -1.77 20.72 -29.15
C PRO A 244 -0.33 20.28 -29.49
N HIS A 245 0.63 20.68 -28.66
CA HIS A 245 2.04 20.31 -28.82
C HIS A 245 2.27 18.85 -28.41
N LEU A 246 1.58 18.40 -27.35
CA LEU A 246 1.65 17.04 -26.86
C LEU A 246 1.06 16.05 -27.87
N LEU A 247 -0.12 16.35 -28.43
CA LEU A 247 -0.75 15.57 -29.51
C LEU A 247 0.17 15.44 -30.72
N LYS A 248 0.75 16.58 -31.15
CA LYS A 248 1.70 16.57 -32.27
C LYS A 248 2.90 15.67 -31.99
N LEU A 249 3.49 15.75 -30.79
CA LEU A 249 4.61 14.89 -30.41
C LEU A 249 4.20 13.41 -30.33
N ALA A 250 3.04 13.10 -29.76
CA ALA A 250 2.52 11.74 -29.67
C ALA A 250 2.38 11.11 -31.06
N TYR A 251 1.75 11.82 -32.01
CA TYR A 251 1.60 11.33 -33.38
C TYR A 251 2.94 11.20 -34.13
N GLU A 252 3.85 12.15 -33.97
CA GLU A 252 5.18 12.08 -34.61
C GLU A 252 6.08 10.99 -34.02
N THR A 253 5.81 10.55 -32.79
CA THR A 253 6.54 9.46 -32.12
C THR A 253 5.77 8.14 -32.12
N GLU A 254 4.61 8.10 -32.76
CA GLU A 254 3.71 6.94 -32.86
C GLU A 254 3.32 6.37 -31.48
N LEU A 255 3.20 7.23 -30.46
CA LEU A 255 2.80 6.84 -29.12
C LEU A 255 1.27 6.94 -28.93
N PRO A 256 0.64 5.95 -28.29
CA PRO A 256 -0.81 5.96 -28.06
C PRO A 256 -1.21 7.04 -27.04
N LEU A 257 -2.39 7.62 -27.25
CA LEU A 257 -3.00 8.60 -26.33
C LEU A 257 -3.87 7.90 -25.30
N VAL A 258 -4.02 8.46 -24.11
CA VAL A 258 -4.98 7.97 -23.11
C VAL A 258 -5.65 9.13 -22.38
N ALA A 259 -6.98 9.08 -22.26
CA ALA A 259 -7.76 10.07 -21.51
C ALA A 259 -7.81 9.69 -20.02
N THR A 260 -7.61 10.68 -19.15
CA THR A 260 -7.78 10.53 -17.70
C THR A 260 -8.42 11.79 -17.11
N ASN A 261 -8.72 11.78 -15.81
CA ASN A 261 -9.38 12.89 -15.13
C ASN A 261 -8.86 13.18 -13.72
N GLN A 262 -8.06 12.28 -13.13
CA GLN A 262 -7.44 12.47 -11.81
C GLN A 262 -8.41 12.99 -10.73
N PRO A 263 -9.51 12.27 -10.44
CA PRO A 263 -10.48 12.75 -9.46
C PRO A 263 -9.90 12.78 -8.05
N PHE A 264 -10.16 13.87 -7.34
CA PHE A 264 -9.79 14.06 -5.93
C PHE A 264 -11.00 14.12 -4.99
N PHE A 265 -12.19 14.40 -5.53
CA PHE A 265 -13.45 14.55 -4.79
C PHE A 265 -14.64 13.97 -5.59
N ALA A 266 -15.78 13.76 -4.93
CA ALA A 266 -16.86 12.95 -5.50
C ALA A 266 -17.68 13.72 -6.53
N VAL A 267 -18.07 14.95 -6.18
CA VAL A 267 -18.93 15.80 -7.00
C VAL A 267 -18.34 17.21 -7.10
N ARG A 268 -18.71 17.97 -8.14
CA ARG A 268 -18.17 19.31 -8.40
C ARG A 268 -18.30 20.25 -7.19
N GLU A 269 -19.37 20.10 -6.40
CA GLU A 269 -19.67 20.92 -5.22
C GLU A 269 -18.68 20.72 -4.06
N ASP A 270 -17.94 19.59 -4.04
CA ASP A 270 -16.96 19.29 -2.99
C ASP A 270 -15.65 20.08 -3.16
N PHE A 271 -15.51 20.82 -4.27
CA PHE A 271 -14.29 21.57 -4.60
C PHE A 271 -13.82 22.49 -3.47
N GLU A 272 -14.71 23.28 -2.86
CA GLU A 272 -14.33 24.21 -1.79
C GLU A 272 -13.85 23.49 -0.52
N ALA A 273 -14.42 22.31 -0.23
CA ALA A 273 -13.98 21.48 0.89
C ALA A 273 -12.60 20.87 0.63
N HIS A 274 -12.36 20.44 -0.62
CA HIS A 274 -11.05 19.95 -1.06
C HIS A 274 -10.00 21.06 -1.06
N ASP A 275 -10.33 22.24 -1.53
CA ASP A 275 -9.45 23.41 -1.52
C ASP A 275 -9.03 23.80 -0.09
N ALA A 276 -9.96 23.72 0.86
CA ALA A 276 -9.65 23.88 2.28
C ALA A 276 -8.71 22.77 2.81
N LEU A 277 -8.91 21.51 2.41
CA LEU A 277 -8.01 20.39 2.74
C LEU A 277 -6.59 20.65 2.24
N ARG A 278 -6.43 21.14 1.00
CA ARG A 278 -5.14 21.53 0.42
C ARG A 278 -4.48 22.66 1.20
N CYS A 279 -5.23 23.68 1.59
CA CYS A 279 -4.74 24.75 2.46
C CYS A 279 -4.27 24.23 3.83
N ILE A 280 -4.96 23.22 4.40
CA ILE A 280 -4.53 22.59 5.65
C ILE A 280 -3.17 21.92 5.44
N ALA A 281 -3.01 21.16 4.35
CA ALA A 281 -1.78 20.46 3.99
C ALA A 281 -0.58 21.39 3.81
N GLU A 282 -0.79 22.50 3.09
CA GLU A 282 0.25 23.47 2.74
C GLU A 282 0.53 24.48 3.86
N GLY A 283 -0.30 24.49 4.92
CA GLY A 283 -0.19 25.45 6.01
C GLY A 283 -0.57 26.89 5.61
N VAL A 284 -1.34 27.06 4.53
CA VAL A 284 -1.81 28.35 4.02
C VAL A 284 -3.29 28.58 4.32
N VAL A 285 -3.80 29.76 3.99
CA VAL A 285 -5.21 30.13 4.17
C VAL A 285 -5.92 30.18 2.82
N VAL A 286 -7.23 29.97 2.80
CA VAL A 286 -8.02 29.92 1.55
C VAL A 286 -7.92 31.24 0.76
N ALA A 287 -7.84 32.37 1.48
CA ALA A 287 -7.74 33.71 0.90
C ALA A 287 -6.34 34.05 0.32
N ALA A 288 -5.34 33.18 0.46
CA ALA A 288 -4.02 33.40 -0.15
C ALA A 288 -4.14 33.27 -1.68
N GLY A 289 -3.71 34.32 -2.40
CA GLY A 289 -3.88 34.42 -3.86
C GLY A 289 -2.78 33.77 -4.69
N ASP A 290 -1.61 33.49 -4.11
CA ASP A 290 -0.45 32.92 -4.80
C ASP A 290 -0.20 31.48 -4.31
N ARG A 291 -1.14 30.59 -4.64
CA ARG A 291 -1.07 29.17 -4.28
C ARG A 291 -1.56 28.31 -5.42
N MET A 292 -1.06 27.08 -5.50
CA MET A 292 -1.58 26.09 -6.43
C MET A 292 -3.01 25.72 -6.04
N ARG A 293 -3.94 25.81 -7.00
CA ARG A 293 -5.33 25.38 -6.82
C ARG A 293 -5.65 24.38 -7.91
N LEU A 294 -6.37 23.33 -7.52
CA LEU A 294 -7.06 22.50 -8.50
C LEU A 294 -8.27 23.26 -9.05
N THR A 295 -8.97 22.62 -9.98
CA THR A 295 -10.19 23.15 -10.57
C THR A 295 -11.40 22.36 -10.07
N PRO A 296 -12.61 22.94 -10.12
CA PRO A 296 -13.85 22.21 -9.81
C PRO A 296 -14.08 20.97 -10.69
N GLU A 297 -13.37 20.84 -11.82
CA GLU A 297 -13.51 19.72 -12.75
C GLU A 297 -12.78 18.44 -12.29
N HIS A 298 -12.04 18.48 -11.19
CA HIS A 298 -11.36 17.31 -10.62
C HIS A 298 -12.29 16.40 -9.76
N TYR A 299 -13.60 16.43 -10.02
CA TYR A 299 -14.54 15.47 -9.43
C TYR A 299 -14.52 14.15 -10.19
N PHE A 300 -15.11 13.11 -9.61
CA PHE A 300 -15.28 11.82 -10.28
C PHE A 300 -16.31 11.93 -11.43
N LYS A 301 -15.82 12.22 -12.64
CA LYS A 301 -16.64 12.27 -13.86
C LYS A 301 -17.16 10.88 -14.24
N SER A 302 -18.40 10.82 -14.71
CA SER A 302 -18.99 9.63 -15.34
C SER A 302 -18.34 9.31 -16.68
N ALA A 303 -18.49 8.05 -17.13
CA ALA A 303 -18.02 7.62 -18.43
C ALA A 303 -18.68 8.41 -19.59
N ASP A 304 -19.94 8.83 -19.42
CA ASP A 304 -20.66 9.65 -20.40
C ASP A 304 -20.11 11.09 -20.47
N GLU A 305 -19.77 11.70 -19.33
CA GLU A 305 -19.13 13.01 -19.29
C GLU A 305 -17.74 12.96 -19.95
N MET A 306 -16.94 11.93 -19.65
CA MET A 306 -15.63 11.74 -20.27
C MET A 306 -15.74 11.49 -21.78
N ALA A 307 -16.75 10.71 -22.21
CA ALA A 307 -17.00 10.48 -23.63
C ALA A 307 -17.40 11.76 -24.38
N ALA A 308 -18.18 12.64 -23.74
CA ALA A 308 -18.52 13.94 -24.31
C ALA A 308 -17.29 14.87 -24.38
N LEU A 309 -16.43 14.83 -23.35
CA LEU A 309 -15.24 15.68 -23.23
C LEU A 309 -14.14 15.33 -24.24
N PHE A 310 -14.01 14.05 -24.62
CA PHE A 310 -13.02 13.53 -25.58
C PHE A 310 -13.67 13.04 -26.87
N ALA A 311 -14.84 13.59 -27.26
CA ALA A 311 -15.57 13.17 -28.45
C ALA A 311 -14.77 13.36 -29.77
N ASP A 312 -13.79 14.26 -29.76
CA ASP A 312 -12.86 14.53 -30.86
C ASP A 312 -11.64 13.58 -30.90
N LEU A 313 -11.36 12.86 -29.80
CA LEU A 313 -10.24 11.92 -29.67
C LEU A 313 -10.74 10.57 -29.09
N PRO A 314 -11.58 9.82 -29.84
CA PRO A 314 -12.13 8.55 -29.36
C PRO A 314 -11.06 7.52 -28.99
N GLU A 315 -9.92 7.50 -29.68
CA GLU A 315 -8.79 6.61 -29.39
C GLU A 315 -8.23 6.77 -27.98
N ALA A 316 -8.28 7.99 -27.42
CA ALA A 316 -7.83 8.24 -26.06
C ALA A 316 -8.74 7.55 -25.02
N LEU A 317 -10.04 7.43 -25.32
CA LEU A 317 -11.02 6.72 -24.49
C LEU A 317 -10.90 5.20 -24.69
N GLU A 318 -10.76 4.74 -25.93
CA GLU A 318 -10.59 3.31 -26.26
C GLU A 318 -9.35 2.72 -25.58
N ASN A 319 -8.25 3.48 -25.53
CA ASN A 319 -7.03 3.05 -24.83
C ASN A 319 -7.23 2.91 -23.32
N THR A 320 -8.22 3.57 -22.70
CA THR A 320 -8.53 3.32 -21.28
C THR A 320 -9.01 1.88 -21.05
N VAL A 321 -9.79 1.36 -22.00
CA VAL A 321 -10.31 -0.01 -21.97
C VAL A 321 -9.20 -1.01 -22.31
N GLU A 322 -8.38 -0.70 -23.31
CA GLU A 322 -7.25 -1.52 -23.72
C GLU A 322 -6.23 -1.71 -22.57
N ILE A 323 -5.86 -0.63 -21.88
CA ILE A 323 -5.00 -0.68 -20.70
C ILE A 323 -5.64 -1.53 -19.60
N ALA A 324 -6.94 -1.34 -19.34
CA ALA A 324 -7.64 -2.14 -18.34
C ALA A 324 -7.61 -3.64 -18.67
N LEU A 325 -7.72 -4.02 -19.96
CA LEU A 325 -7.60 -5.40 -20.41
C LEU A 325 -6.18 -5.96 -20.21
N ARG A 326 -5.15 -5.11 -20.27
CA ARG A 326 -3.75 -5.48 -20.01
C ARG A 326 -3.41 -5.63 -18.52
N CYS A 327 -4.26 -5.12 -17.63
CA CYS A 327 -4.05 -5.11 -16.18
C CYS A 327 -4.84 -6.20 -15.46
N ALA A 328 -4.27 -7.40 -15.34
CA ALA A 328 -4.96 -8.59 -14.85
C ALA A 328 -4.55 -9.02 -13.42
N TYR A 329 -3.84 -8.18 -12.67
CA TYR A 329 -3.35 -8.53 -11.33
C TYR A 329 -3.74 -7.51 -10.26
N ARG A 330 -4.08 -8.04 -9.07
CA ARG A 330 -4.48 -7.26 -7.89
C ARG A 330 -3.69 -7.68 -6.68
N ALA A 331 -3.57 -6.80 -5.68
CA ALA A 331 -2.92 -7.13 -4.42
C ALA A 331 -3.59 -8.35 -3.76
N PRO A 332 -2.88 -9.48 -3.58
CA PRO A 332 -3.47 -10.70 -3.03
C PRO A 332 -3.52 -10.65 -1.50
N LYS A 333 -4.60 -11.17 -0.93
CA LYS A 333 -4.62 -11.53 0.49
C LYS A 333 -3.76 -12.78 0.67
N ARG A 334 -2.70 -12.68 1.49
CA ARG A 334 -1.82 -13.81 1.81
C ARG A 334 -2.11 -14.35 3.20
N GLN A 335 -1.98 -15.66 3.36
CA GLN A 335 -1.95 -16.26 4.70
C GLN A 335 -0.66 -15.83 5.42
N PRO A 336 -0.64 -15.81 6.76
CA PRO A 336 0.56 -15.51 7.51
C PRO A 336 1.74 -16.39 7.08
N ILE A 337 2.89 -15.78 6.87
CA ILE A 337 4.14 -16.46 6.55
C ILE A 337 5.03 -16.34 7.78
N LEU A 338 5.32 -17.47 8.43
CA LEU A 338 6.17 -17.49 9.61
C LEU A 338 7.64 -17.52 9.19
N PRO A 339 8.52 -16.70 9.80
CA PRO A 339 9.96 -16.84 9.65
C PRO A 339 10.43 -18.22 10.10
N ARG A 340 11.57 -18.67 9.57
CA ARG A 340 12.19 -19.93 9.99
C ARG A 340 12.97 -19.70 11.28
N PHE A 341 12.76 -20.53 12.31
CA PHE A 341 13.44 -20.34 13.59
C PHE A 341 14.88 -20.88 13.60
N ALA A 342 15.11 -22.00 12.90
CA ALA A 342 16.44 -22.61 12.77
C ALA A 342 16.89 -22.55 11.30
N GLN A 343 17.90 -21.74 11.00
CA GLN A 343 18.66 -21.90 9.76
C GLN A 343 19.52 -23.16 9.92
N SER A 344 19.27 -24.21 9.14
CA SER A 344 20.27 -25.25 8.95
C SER A 344 21.49 -24.58 8.32
N SER A 345 22.65 -24.67 8.95
CA SER A 345 23.94 -24.17 8.47
C SER A 345 24.44 -24.95 7.24
N SER A 346 23.66 -24.97 6.18
CA SER A 346 24.00 -25.50 4.88
C SER A 346 23.45 -24.53 3.84
N ASP A 347 24.23 -23.47 3.62
CA ASP A 347 24.24 -22.76 2.34
C ASP A 347 24.56 -23.77 1.24
N ASP A 348 23.54 -24.21 0.53
CA ASP A 348 23.67 -24.59 -0.87
C ASP A 348 22.36 -24.18 -1.55
N GLY A 349 22.44 -23.05 -2.25
CA GLY A 349 21.36 -22.53 -3.08
C GLY A 349 20.97 -23.57 -4.12
N GLY A 350 19.75 -24.11 -4.00
CA GLY A 350 19.25 -25.07 -4.98
C GLY A 350 17.93 -25.72 -4.58
N ALA A 351 16.86 -25.26 -5.23
CA ALA A 351 15.56 -25.91 -5.42
C ALA A 351 15.28 -27.23 -4.67
N ARG A 352 14.38 -27.20 -3.67
CA ARG A 352 13.62 -28.37 -3.15
C ARG A 352 12.39 -27.92 -2.35
N GLY A 353 11.32 -27.59 -3.08
CA GLY A 353 10.18 -26.79 -2.61
C GLY A 353 9.26 -27.37 -1.53
N ASP A 354 9.13 -28.70 -1.39
CA ASP A 354 8.06 -29.23 -0.50
C ASP A 354 8.55 -30.23 0.56
N ILE A 355 9.60 -31.01 0.29
CA ILE A 355 10.10 -32.06 1.23
C ILE A 355 10.87 -31.45 2.43
N GLN A 356 11.48 -30.28 2.25
CA GLN A 356 12.19 -29.57 3.31
C GLN A 356 11.26 -28.87 4.30
N ALA A 357 10.07 -28.44 3.86
CA ALA A 357 9.11 -27.73 4.71
C ALA A 357 8.54 -28.65 5.80
N ASP A 358 8.12 -29.87 5.44
CA ASP A 358 7.58 -30.84 6.40
C ASP A 358 8.64 -31.34 7.40
N ALA A 359 9.88 -31.51 6.95
CA ALA A 359 11.00 -31.88 7.83
C ALA A 359 11.34 -30.76 8.83
N GLN A 360 11.25 -29.50 8.39
CA GLN A 360 11.51 -28.33 9.22
C GLN A 360 10.41 -28.12 10.28
N VAL A 361 9.13 -28.24 9.91
CA VAL A 361 8.01 -28.12 10.86
C VAL A 361 8.13 -29.18 11.95
N LYS A 362 8.54 -30.41 11.60
CA LYS A 362 8.84 -31.46 12.58
C LYS A 362 10.02 -31.11 13.48
N ALA A 363 11.11 -30.59 12.93
CA ALA A 363 12.27 -30.18 13.73
C ALA A 363 11.91 -29.05 14.71
N GLU A 364 11.10 -28.09 14.30
CA GLU A 364 10.60 -27.02 15.17
C GLU A 364 9.64 -27.56 16.24
N ALA A 365 8.78 -28.53 15.91
CA ALA A 365 7.91 -29.20 16.87
C ALA A 365 8.70 -29.98 17.94
N GLU A 366 9.72 -30.73 17.53
CA GLU A 366 10.62 -31.45 18.44
C GLU A 366 11.40 -30.49 19.34
N LEU A 367 11.91 -29.39 18.77
CA LEU A 367 12.61 -28.36 19.52
C LEU A 367 11.70 -27.68 20.55
N LEU A 368 10.48 -27.30 20.15
CA LEU A 368 9.48 -26.72 21.03
C LEU A 368 9.16 -27.65 22.20
N ARG A 369 8.90 -28.93 21.91
CA ARG A 369 8.60 -29.94 22.92
C ARG A 369 9.72 -30.04 23.95
N ARG A 370 10.97 -30.15 23.50
CA ARG A 370 12.14 -30.22 24.38
C ARG A 370 12.25 -28.97 25.27
N GLN A 371 12.19 -27.77 24.67
CA GLN A 371 12.31 -26.52 25.43
C GLN A 371 11.15 -26.33 26.42
N ALA A 372 9.93 -26.75 26.07
CA ALA A 372 8.78 -26.62 26.94
C ALA A 372 8.83 -27.63 28.11
N GLU A 373 9.31 -28.86 27.89
CA GLU A 373 9.52 -29.85 28.95
C GLU A 373 10.64 -29.43 29.92
N GLU A 374 11.75 -28.93 29.39
CA GLU A 374 12.87 -28.38 30.17
C GLU A 374 12.43 -27.15 30.95
N GLY A 375 11.77 -26.19 30.30
CA GLY A 375 11.26 -24.97 30.93
C GLY A 375 10.21 -25.25 32.01
N LEU A 376 9.33 -26.24 31.82
CA LEU A 376 8.39 -26.67 32.87
C LEU A 376 9.15 -27.24 34.08
N LYS A 377 10.21 -28.01 33.86
CA LYS A 377 11.06 -28.52 34.94
C LYS A 377 11.70 -27.37 35.72
N GLU A 378 12.28 -26.39 35.04
CA GLU A 378 12.88 -25.20 35.66
C GLU A 378 11.86 -24.36 36.45
N ARG A 379 10.64 -24.17 35.93
CA ARG A 379 9.57 -23.49 36.67
C ARG A 379 9.28 -24.16 38.01
N PHE A 380 9.28 -25.49 38.06
CA PHE A 380 9.05 -26.25 39.30
C PHE A 380 10.25 -26.28 40.27
N GLU A 381 11.41 -25.74 39.90
CA GLU A 381 12.48 -25.48 40.87
C GLU A 381 12.17 -24.26 41.76
N ILE A 382 11.23 -23.40 41.31
CA ILE A 382 10.87 -22.13 41.96
C ILE A 382 9.43 -22.16 42.49
N PHE A 383 8.50 -22.76 41.74
CA PHE A 383 7.08 -22.77 42.05
C PHE A 383 6.61 -24.16 42.48
N GLU A 384 5.70 -24.20 43.45
CA GLU A 384 4.93 -25.41 43.78
C GLU A 384 3.71 -25.53 42.86
N PRO A 385 3.20 -26.75 42.60
CA PRO A 385 1.95 -26.95 41.86
C PRO A 385 0.79 -26.14 42.44
N ALA A 386 -0.09 -25.65 41.56
CA ALA A 386 -1.28 -24.93 41.97
C ALA A 386 -2.15 -25.78 42.93
N PRO A 387 -2.84 -25.15 43.90
CA PRO A 387 -3.68 -25.88 44.84
C PRO A 387 -4.70 -26.77 44.13
N GLY A 388 -4.68 -28.06 44.43
CA GLY A 388 -5.58 -29.06 43.82
C GLY A 388 -5.05 -29.71 42.53
N PHE A 389 -3.84 -29.36 42.08
CA PHE A 389 -3.19 -29.96 40.93
C PHE A 389 -1.89 -30.67 41.33
N SER A 390 -1.62 -31.80 40.71
CA SER A 390 -0.38 -32.56 40.82
C SER A 390 0.57 -32.21 39.67
N ARG A 391 1.86 -32.55 39.80
CA ARG A 391 2.81 -32.43 38.68
C ARG A 391 2.33 -33.17 37.43
N GLU A 392 1.70 -34.33 37.61
CA GLU A 392 1.14 -35.13 36.52
C GLU A 392 0.03 -34.38 35.74
N ASP A 393 -0.74 -33.52 36.41
CA ASP A 393 -1.77 -32.71 35.74
C ASP A 393 -1.16 -31.63 34.84
N TYR A 394 -0.02 -31.06 35.24
CA TYR A 394 0.75 -30.13 34.41
C TYR A 394 1.37 -30.84 33.20
N ASP A 395 1.97 -32.01 33.41
CA ASP A 395 2.56 -32.78 32.30
C ASP A 395 1.48 -33.20 31.28
N LYS A 396 0.27 -33.58 31.74
CA LYS A 396 -0.89 -33.86 30.88
C LYS A 396 -1.33 -32.62 30.09
N ARG A 397 -1.45 -31.46 30.76
CA ARG A 397 -1.82 -30.21 30.09
C ARG A 397 -0.76 -29.79 29.06
N LEU A 398 0.52 -29.91 29.41
CA LEU A 398 1.62 -29.58 28.52
C LEU A 398 1.59 -30.44 27.26
N ALA A 399 1.45 -31.76 27.40
CA ALA A 399 1.37 -32.69 26.27
C ALA A 399 0.16 -32.41 25.37
N HIS A 400 -0.99 -32.06 25.96
CA HIS A 400 -2.18 -31.68 25.20
C HIS A 400 -1.98 -30.39 24.38
N GLU A 401 -1.46 -29.34 25.00
CA GLU A 401 -1.18 -28.07 24.31
C GLU A 401 -0.15 -28.25 23.18
N LEU A 402 0.96 -28.95 23.45
CA LEU A 402 1.99 -29.24 22.45
C LEU A 402 1.42 -30.00 21.25
N SER A 403 0.56 -30.98 21.48
CA SER A 403 -0.12 -31.71 20.40
C SER A 403 -0.99 -30.80 19.53
N ILE A 404 -1.69 -29.84 20.12
CA ILE A 404 -2.54 -28.89 19.37
C ILE A 404 -1.65 -27.91 18.58
N ILE A 405 -0.62 -27.36 19.20
CA ILE A 405 0.32 -26.42 18.56
C ILE A 405 0.99 -27.09 17.34
N GLU A 406 1.43 -28.34 17.50
CA GLU A 406 2.03 -29.16 16.44
C GLU A 406 1.02 -29.42 15.31
N GLN A 407 -0.20 -29.84 15.65
CA GLN A 407 -1.26 -30.10 14.66
C GLN A 407 -1.65 -28.85 13.86
N MET A 408 -1.61 -27.67 14.49
CA MET A 408 -1.97 -26.40 13.87
C MET A 408 -0.80 -25.71 13.15
N GLY A 409 0.42 -26.25 13.23
CA GLY A 409 1.60 -25.72 12.53
C GLY A 409 2.18 -24.44 13.13
N PHE A 410 1.98 -24.20 14.43
CA PHE A 410 2.55 -23.04 15.14
C PHE A 410 3.81 -23.26 16.00
N PRO A 411 4.58 -24.38 15.93
CA PRO A 411 5.78 -24.50 16.75
C PRO A 411 6.82 -23.39 16.56
N GLY A 412 7.12 -23.03 15.30
CA GLY A 412 8.05 -21.95 14.98
C GLY A 412 7.62 -20.61 15.56
N TYR A 413 6.32 -20.31 15.59
CA TYR A 413 5.80 -19.08 16.19
C TYR A 413 6.12 -19.00 17.69
N PHE A 414 5.87 -20.08 18.44
CA PHE A 414 6.19 -20.13 19.88
C PHE A 414 7.69 -19.99 20.12
N LEU A 415 8.52 -20.64 19.30
CA LEU A 415 9.97 -20.56 19.41
C LEU A 415 10.49 -19.14 19.15
N ILE A 416 10.01 -18.49 18.08
CA ILE A 416 10.37 -17.09 17.76
C ILE A 416 10.03 -16.18 18.93
N VAL A 417 8.82 -16.32 19.49
CA VAL A 417 8.34 -15.51 20.60
C VAL A 417 9.14 -15.75 21.88
N ALA A 418 9.38 -17.01 22.24
CA ALA A 418 10.18 -17.38 23.41
C ALA A 418 11.60 -16.82 23.33
N ASP A 419 12.19 -16.83 22.14
CA ASP A 419 13.56 -16.41 21.91
C ASP A 419 13.82 -14.93 22.15
N PHE A 420 13.06 -14.02 21.52
CA PHE A 420 13.30 -12.59 21.75
C PHE A 420 12.86 -12.14 23.15
N ILE A 421 11.89 -12.81 23.78
CA ILE A 421 11.54 -12.57 25.19
C ILE A 421 12.66 -13.04 26.11
N GLY A 422 13.17 -14.25 25.90
CA GLY A 422 14.28 -14.81 26.68
C GLY A 422 15.54 -13.95 26.54
N TRP A 423 15.83 -13.48 25.33
CA TRP A 423 16.90 -12.53 25.07
C TRP A 423 16.68 -11.21 25.84
N ALA A 424 15.48 -10.63 25.76
CA ALA A 424 15.15 -9.39 26.47
C ALA A 424 15.34 -9.54 27.99
N LYS A 425 14.83 -10.63 28.58
CA LYS A 425 15.01 -10.96 30.00
C LYS A 425 16.50 -11.12 30.36
N SER A 426 17.32 -11.76 29.50
CA SER A 426 18.76 -11.92 29.72
C SER A 426 19.56 -10.60 29.69
N LYS A 427 18.97 -9.54 29.13
CA LYS A 427 19.51 -8.18 29.07
C LYS A 427 18.89 -7.24 30.09
N ASP A 428 18.17 -7.79 31.08
CA ASP A 428 17.43 -7.05 32.09
C ASP A 428 16.44 -6.03 31.47
N ILE A 429 15.86 -6.35 30.31
CA ILE A 429 14.79 -5.55 29.69
C ILE A 429 13.46 -6.01 30.30
N PRO A 430 12.69 -5.11 30.95
CA PRO A 430 11.38 -5.45 31.46
C PRO A 430 10.42 -5.84 30.34
N VAL A 431 9.86 -7.04 30.46
CA VAL A 431 8.80 -7.58 29.61
C VAL A 431 7.53 -7.66 30.45
N GLY A 432 6.39 -7.24 29.89
CA GLY A 432 5.11 -7.38 30.55
C GLY A 432 4.78 -8.85 30.84
N PRO A 433 3.91 -9.14 31.82
CA PRO A 433 3.59 -10.52 32.25
C PRO A 433 2.87 -11.39 31.20
N GLY A 434 2.65 -10.84 29.99
CA GLY A 434 1.74 -11.34 28.96
C GLY A 434 0.32 -10.81 29.17
N ARG A 435 -0.29 -10.24 28.13
CA ARG A 435 -1.71 -9.85 28.12
C ARG A 435 -2.47 -10.66 27.07
N GLY A 436 -3.80 -10.52 27.07
CA GLY A 436 -4.67 -11.23 26.14
C GLY A 436 -4.85 -12.71 26.50
N SER A 437 -5.21 -13.52 25.52
CA SER A 437 -5.49 -14.95 25.73
C SER A 437 -4.22 -15.80 25.88
N GLY A 438 -3.05 -15.30 25.47
CA GLY A 438 -1.77 -16.02 25.56
C GLY A 438 -1.39 -16.49 26.97
N ALA A 439 -1.83 -15.78 28.01
CA ALA A 439 -1.65 -16.19 29.41
C ALA A 439 -2.34 -17.52 29.78
N GLY A 440 -3.25 -18.03 28.95
CA GLY A 440 -3.92 -19.33 29.14
C GLY A 440 -3.10 -20.54 28.71
N SER A 441 -1.94 -20.35 28.08
CA SER A 441 -1.08 -21.46 27.62
C SER A 441 -0.04 -21.82 28.67
N LEU A 442 -0.04 -23.10 29.06
CA LEU A 442 1.02 -23.69 29.88
C LEU A 442 2.35 -23.79 29.13
N VAL A 443 2.32 -24.03 27.82
CA VAL A 443 3.52 -23.98 26.97
C VAL A 443 4.15 -22.58 27.01
N ALA A 444 3.34 -21.52 26.92
CA ALA A 444 3.84 -20.16 27.02
C ALA A 444 4.46 -19.86 28.41
N TRP A 445 3.86 -20.36 29.49
CA TRP A 445 4.42 -20.23 30.83
C TRP A 445 5.76 -20.98 30.98
N ALA A 446 5.83 -22.21 30.47
CA ALA A 446 7.02 -23.05 30.48
C ALA A 446 8.19 -22.40 29.72
N LEU A 447 7.93 -21.77 28.57
CA LEU A 447 8.92 -21.09 27.73
C LEU A 447 9.26 -19.67 28.17
N LEU A 448 8.83 -19.25 29.37
CA LEU A 448 9.02 -17.91 29.91
C LEU A 448 8.38 -16.77 29.09
N ILE A 449 7.48 -17.09 28.15
CA ILE A 449 6.71 -16.11 27.37
C ILE A 449 5.75 -15.35 28.30
N THR A 450 5.08 -16.08 29.19
CA THR A 450 4.18 -15.52 30.21
C THR A 450 4.71 -15.84 31.60
N ASP A 451 4.39 -14.98 32.57
CA ASP A 451 4.84 -15.15 33.95
C ASP A 451 3.70 -15.52 34.92
N ILE A 452 2.55 -15.90 34.37
CA ILE A 452 1.34 -16.30 35.11
C ILE A 452 1.10 -17.80 34.90
N ASP A 453 1.04 -18.56 36.02
CA ASP A 453 0.65 -19.97 35.98
C ASP A 453 -0.85 -20.10 35.60
N PRO A 454 -1.18 -20.65 34.42
CA PRO A 454 -2.56 -20.74 33.95
C PRO A 454 -3.41 -21.68 34.80
N MET A 455 -2.83 -22.72 35.40
CA MET A 455 -3.56 -23.71 36.19
C MET A 455 -4.06 -23.08 37.50
N ARG A 456 -3.22 -22.24 38.13
CA ARG A 456 -3.56 -21.51 39.36
C ARG A 456 -4.76 -20.59 39.21
N PHE A 457 -4.91 -19.96 38.05
CA PHE A 457 -5.98 -18.99 37.78
C PHE A 457 -7.09 -19.54 36.88
N SER A 458 -7.09 -20.86 36.62
CA SER A 458 -8.07 -21.52 35.75
C SER A 458 -8.18 -20.88 34.36
N LEU A 459 -7.04 -20.49 33.79
CA LEU A 459 -6.96 -19.90 32.45
C LEU A 459 -7.01 -21.02 31.39
N LEU A 460 -7.84 -20.80 30.37
CA LEU A 460 -8.15 -21.80 29.35
C LEU A 460 -7.26 -21.60 28.11
N PHE A 461 -6.62 -22.68 27.67
CA PHE A 461 -5.78 -22.68 26.47
C PHE A 461 -6.61 -22.49 25.21
N GLU A 462 -7.81 -23.04 25.17
CA GLU A 462 -8.72 -23.02 24.02
C GLU A 462 -9.24 -21.61 23.70
N ARG A 463 -9.14 -20.67 24.66
CA ARG A 463 -9.41 -19.25 24.40
C ARG A 463 -8.26 -18.58 23.66
N PHE A 464 -7.06 -19.15 23.75
CA PHE A 464 -5.88 -18.69 23.02
C PHE A 464 -5.80 -19.35 21.65
N LEU A 465 -5.79 -20.68 21.63
CA LEU A 465 -5.65 -21.46 20.42
C LEU A 465 -6.73 -22.55 20.39
N ASN A 466 -7.69 -22.39 19.47
CA ASN A 466 -8.80 -23.32 19.33
C ASN A 466 -8.61 -24.19 18.08
N PRO A 467 -8.51 -25.52 18.19
CA PRO A 467 -8.36 -26.39 17.03
C PRO A 467 -9.57 -26.38 16.08
N GLU A 468 -10.77 -26.01 16.55
CA GLU A 468 -11.98 -25.87 15.72
C GLU A 468 -12.00 -24.55 14.92
N ARG A 469 -11.13 -23.60 15.28
CA ARG A 469 -11.00 -22.31 14.59
C ARG A 469 -9.52 -22.02 14.34
N VAL A 470 -9.05 -22.35 13.14
CA VAL A 470 -7.71 -22.00 12.69
C VAL A 470 -7.58 -20.48 12.53
N SER A 471 -7.20 -19.81 13.61
CA SER A 471 -6.78 -18.41 13.64
C SER A 471 -5.35 -18.33 14.15
N MET A 472 -4.59 -17.40 13.60
CA MET A 472 -3.22 -17.15 14.04
C MET A 472 -3.23 -16.74 15.53
N PRO A 473 -2.42 -17.40 16.38
CA PRO A 473 -2.25 -16.97 17.77
C PRO A 473 -1.53 -15.61 17.83
N ASP A 474 -1.90 -14.79 18.82
CA ASP A 474 -1.27 -13.49 19.06
C ASP A 474 -0.86 -13.34 20.53
N PHE A 475 0.45 -13.42 20.78
CA PHE A 475 1.04 -13.06 22.06
C PHE A 475 1.26 -11.55 22.06
N ASP A 476 0.25 -10.84 22.53
CA ASP A 476 0.31 -9.42 22.84
C ASP A 476 1.38 -9.15 23.92
N ILE A 477 2.63 -8.90 23.52
CA ILE A 477 3.75 -8.69 24.45
C ILE A 477 4.09 -7.21 24.56
N ASP A 478 4.25 -6.77 25.80
CA ASP A 478 4.69 -5.43 26.13
C ASP A 478 6.18 -5.41 26.45
N PHE A 479 6.88 -4.47 25.83
CA PHE A 479 8.26 -4.13 26.19
C PHE A 479 8.32 -2.74 26.79
N CYS A 480 9.27 -2.52 27.70
CA CYS A 480 9.60 -1.19 28.18
C CYS A 480 9.88 -0.23 27.00
N GLN A 481 9.17 0.90 26.94
CA GLN A 481 9.25 1.84 25.82
C GLN A 481 10.68 2.34 25.56
N GLU A 482 11.48 2.54 26.61
CA GLU A 482 12.85 3.07 26.52
C GLU A 482 13.84 2.08 25.90
N ARG A 483 13.58 0.76 26.03
CA ARG A 483 14.51 -0.31 25.60
C ARG A 483 13.95 -1.19 24.49
N ARG A 484 12.74 -0.90 23.98
CA ARG A 484 12.10 -1.68 22.91
C ARG A 484 12.93 -1.72 21.61
N GLU A 485 13.69 -0.66 21.34
CA GLU A 485 14.55 -0.57 20.14
C GLU A 485 15.69 -1.59 20.15
N GLU A 486 16.20 -1.97 21.34
CA GLU A 486 17.20 -3.01 21.48
C GLU A 486 16.64 -4.38 21.05
N VAL A 487 15.38 -4.66 21.41
CA VAL A 487 14.68 -5.89 21.02
C VAL A 487 14.43 -5.91 19.51
N ILE A 488 13.99 -4.78 18.94
CA ILE A 488 13.80 -4.67 17.48
C ILE A 488 15.11 -4.93 16.75
N ARG A 489 16.23 -4.36 17.21
CA ARG A 489 17.54 -4.57 16.62
C ARG A 489 17.98 -6.02 16.71
N TYR A 490 17.77 -6.68 17.84
CA TYR A 490 18.03 -8.11 17.99
C TYR A 490 17.26 -8.95 16.96
N VAL A 491 15.97 -8.66 16.78
CA VAL A 491 15.13 -9.35 15.79
C VAL A 491 15.61 -9.07 14.37
N GLN A 492 16.03 -7.83 14.05
CA GLN A 492 16.63 -7.48 12.75
C GLN A 492 17.96 -8.22 12.50
N GLU A 493 18.86 -8.28 13.49
CA GLU A 493 20.13 -8.99 13.40
C GLU A 493 19.94 -10.50 13.20
N LYS A 494 18.88 -11.06 13.82
CA LYS A 494 18.59 -12.50 13.76
C LYS A 494 17.84 -12.94 12.51
N TYR A 495 16.84 -12.18 12.08
CA TYR A 495 15.93 -12.57 10.99
C TYR A 495 16.19 -11.80 9.69
N GLY A 496 17.09 -10.81 9.69
CA GLY A 496 17.42 -9.99 8.51
C GLY A 496 16.76 -8.62 8.55
N SER A 497 17.54 -7.58 8.25
CA SER A 497 17.06 -6.19 8.23
C SER A 497 16.05 -5.89 7.12
N ASP A 498 16.06 -6.70 6.06
CA ASP A 498 15.13 -6.69 4.93
C ASP A 498 13.82 -7.45 5.21
N GLN A 499 13.79 -8.28 6.26
CA GLN A 499 12.63 -9.09 6.64
C GLN A 499 11.86 -8.54 7.85
N VAL A 500 12.41 -7.53 8.52
CA VAL A 500 11.87 -6.97 9.77
C VAL A 500 11.61 -5.48 9.62
N ALA A 501 10.33 -5.11 9.63
CA ALA A 501 9.86 -3.72 9.55
C ALA A 501 8.81 -3.43 10.62
N GLN A 502 8.62 -2.15 10.93
CA GLN A 502 7.52 -1.69 11.79
C GLN A 502 6.24 -1.54 10.97
N ILE A 503 5.10 -1.76 11.61
CA ILE A 503 3.77 -1.58 11.01
C ILE A 503 3.38 -0.10 11.12
N ILE A 504 3.01 0.51 9.99
CA ILE A 504 2.53 1.89 9.95
C ILE A 504 1.16 2.02 10.65
N THR A 505 0.92 3.18 11.25
CA THR A 505 -0.41 3.59 11.73
C THR A 505 -0.81 4.91 11.08
N PHE A 506 -2.03 4.98 10.54
CA PHE A 506 -2.55 6.19 9.94
C PHE A 506 -3.35 6.99 10.96
N GLY A 507 -2.94 8.23 11.21
CA GLY A 507 -3.71 9.18 12.01
C GLY A 507 -4.87 9.74 11.18
N THR A 508 -6.11 9.57 11.65
CA THR A 508 -7.27 10.22 11.04
C THR A 508 -7.52 11.60 11.65
N LEU A 509 -8.04 12.53 10.86
CA LEU A 509 -8.48 13.83 11.36
C LEU A 509 -9.69 13.66 12.28
N GLN A 510 -9.47 13.81 13.59
CA GLN A 510 -10.52 13.74 14.60
C GLN A 510 -11.47 14.94 14.46
N ALA A 511 -12.76 14.76 14.79
CA ALA A 511 -13.79 15.79 14.63
C ALA A 511 -13.43 17.15 15.25
N ARG A 512 -12.84 17.14 16.45
CA ARG A 512 -12.38 18.39 17.10
C ARG A 512 -11.14 19.00 16.45
N ALA A 513 -10.28 18.20 15.83
CA ALA A 513 -9.08 18.67 15.14
C ALA A 513 -9.47 19.29 13.80
N VAL A 514 -10.30 18.61 13.00
CA VAL A 514 -10.74 19.12 11.69
C VAL A 514 -11.48 20.46 11.81
N LEU A 515 -12.34 20.64 12.83
CA LEU A 515 -12.99 21.93 13.07
C LEU A 515 -11.99 23.06 13.31
N ARG A 516 -10.89 22.77 14.04
CA ARG A 516 -9.84 23.75 14.31
C ARG A 516 -9.02 24.06 13.06
N ASP A 517 -8.65 23.04 12.30
CA ASP A 517 -7.87 23.21 11.07
C ASP A 517 -8.66 23.94 9.98
N VAL A 518 -9.94 23.59 9.78
CA VAL A 518 -10.83 24.29 8.86
C VAL A 518 -11.04 25.74 9.32
N GLY A 519 -11.32 25.96 10.61
CA GLY A 519 -11.46 27.32 11.15
C GLY A 519 -10.20 28.17 10.96
N ARG A 520 -9.01 27.56 11.08
CA ARG A 520 -7.71 28.22 10.84
C ARG A 520 -7.58 28.66 9.38
N VAL A 521 -7.82 27.78 8.41
CA VAL A 521 -7.64 28.11 6.98
C VAL A 521 -8.69 29.08 6.46
N LEU A 522 -9.88 29.12 7.09
CA LEU A 522 -10.92 30.11 6.87
C LEU A 522 -10.68 31.43 7.63
N GLN A 523 -9.56 31.57 8.34
CA GLN A 523 -9.19 32.75 9.14
C GLN A 523 -10.21 33.14 10.22
N MET A 524 -10.93 32.15 10.77
CA MET A 524 -11.81 32.39 11.91
C MET A 524 -11.01 32.57 13.20
N PRO A 525 -11.43 33.46 14.13
CA PRO A 525 -10.74 33.63 15.41
C PRO A 525 -10.67 32.33 16.22
N TYR A 526 -9.48 31.96 16.71
CA TYR A 526 -9.28 30.70 17.45
C TYR A 526 -10.27 30.50 18.60
N GLY A 527 -10.55 31.54 19.39
CA GLY A 527 -11.50 31.46 20.50
C GLY A 527 -12.95 31.16 20.07
N GLN A 528 -13.35 31.54 18.86
CA GLN A 528 -14.64 31.17 18.28
C GLN A 528 -14.63 29.70 17.87
N VAL A 529 -13.60 29.27 17.15
CA VAL A 529 -13.46 27.90 16.63
C VAL A 529 -13.34 26.89 17.77
N ASP A 530 -12.55 27.19 18.81
CA ASP A 530 -12.38 26.32 19.97
C ASP A 530 -13.67 26.14 20.78
N ARG A 531 -14.52 27.19 20.86
CA ARG A 531 -15.87 27.05 21.45
C ARG A 531 -16.72 26.06 20.67
N ILE A 532 -16.69 26.10 19.33
CA ILE A 532 -17.42 25.16 18.47
C ILE A 532 -16.86 23.75 18.63
N ALA A 533 -15.53 23.58 18.57
CA ALA A 533 -14.89 22.27 18.71
C ALA A 533 -15.19 21.60 20.07
N LYS A 534 -15.30 22.39 21.15
CA LYS A 534 -15.65 21.87 22.48
C LYS A 534 -17.10 21.38 22.60
N LEU A 535 -18.00 21.79 21.71
CA LEU A 535 -19.38 21.27 21.66
C LEU A 535 -19.44 19.82 21.16
N VAL A 536 -18.44 19.37 20.39
CA VAL A 536 -18.35 17.97 19.96
C VAL A 536 -18.01 17.10 21.17
N PRO A 537 -18.80 16.08 21.52
CA PRO A 537 -18.50 15.17 22.62
C PRO A 537 -17.13 14.49 22.47
N ALA A 538 -16.34 14.42 23.55
CA ALA A 538 -15.11 13.66 23.59
C ALA A 538 -15.35 12.34 24.31
N ASN A 539 -15.66 11.29 23.56
CA ASN A 539 -15.70 9.93 24.05
C ASN A 539 -14.62 9.10 23.33
N PRO A 540 -13.48 8.79 23.97
CA PRO A 540 -12.43 7.99 23.36
C PRO A 540 -12.89 6.59 22.91
N ALA A 541 -13.90 6.01 23.59
CA ALA A 541 -14.44 4.70 23.25
C ALA A 541 -15.44 4.74 22.08
N ASN A 542 -16.00 5.92 21.78
CA ASN A 542 -16.90 6.13 20.65
C ASN A 542 -16.70 7.54 20.09
N PRO A 543 -15.59 7.77 19.36
CA PRO A 543 -15.26 9.09 18.85
C PRO A 543 -16.30 9.52 17.82
N VAL A 544 -16.79 10.76 17.96
CA VAL A 544 -17.72 11.34 16.99
C VAL A 544 -16.98 11.58 15.66
N THR A 545 -17.55 11.10 14.56
CA THR A 545 -17.10 11.38 13.20
C THR A 545 -17.91 12.55 12.61
N LEU A 546 -17.30 13.33 11.70
CA LEU A 546 -17.93 14.43 10.99
C LEU A 546 -17.99 14.14 9.49
#